data_AF-A0A916DGD1-F1
#
_entry.id   AF-A0A916DGD1-F1
#
_cell.length_a   1.000
_cell.length_b   1.000
_cell.length_c   1.000
_cell.angle_alpha   90.00
_cell.angle_beta   90.00
_cell.angle_gamma   90.00
#
_symmetry.space_group_name_H-M   'P 1'
#
loop_
_entity.id
_entity.type
_entity.pdbx_description
1 polymer ?
#
loop_
_entity_poly.entity_id
_entity_poly.type
_entity_poly.pdbx_seq_one_letter_code
_entity_poly.pdbx_strand_id
1 'polypeptide(L)'
;MNEEISRLMDGELDDAAAVDRVLAGMKQDGAKATWMCYHLIGDALRGEDAGSRPLSRRIVAALAAEPTVLAPARRVERPATWAWAAAATIAAVGVVGWTAVSLTDAPESALSLAREAASMRSDTLRPQVIPADYLIAHREISPSTPIQGLGPLQRAAVFDAKAR
;
A
#
# COMPACT_ATOMS: atom_id res chain seq x y z
N MET A 1 -47.95 11.53 -5.51
CA MET A 1 -47.47 10.34 -6.25
C MET A 1 -47.05 10.63 -7.68
N ASN A 2 -47.89 11.10 -8.62
CA ASN A 2 -47.44 11.32 -10.02
C ASN A 2 -46.26 12.30 -10.15
N GLU A 3 -46.27 13.40 -9.39
CA GLU A 3 -45.15 14.35 -9.33
C GLU A 3 -43.89 13.71 -8.74
N GLU A 4 -44.02 12.97 -7.65
CA GLU A 4 -42.90 12.25 -7.01
C GLU A 4 -42.30 11.17 -7.92
N ILE A 5 -43.12 10.51 -8.74
CA ILE A 5 -42.70 9.56 -9.77
C ILE A 5 -41.89 10.28 -10.86
N SER A 6 -42.31 11.49 -11.26
CA SER A 6 -41.54 12.32 -12.21
C SER A 6 -40.20 12.73 -11.61
N ARG A 7 -40.20 13.25 -10.38
CA ARG A 7 -38.96 13.62 -9.66
C ARG A 7 -38.03 12.41 -9.49
N LEU A 8 -38.57 11.22 -9.21
CA LEU A 8 -37.79 9.98 -9.16
C LEU A 8 -37.17 9.63 -10.53
N MET A 9 -37.93 9.80 -11.61
CA MET A 9 -37.48 9.54 -12.98
C MET A 9 -36.31 10.46 -13.38
N ASP A 10 -36.40 11.74 -13.02
CA ASP A 10 -35.41 12.77 -13.35
C ASP A 10 -34.23 12.83 -12.35
N GLY A 11 -34.29 12.05 -11.26
CA GLY A 11 -33.26 12.05 -10.21
C GLY A 11 -33.31 13.28 -9.29
N GLU A 12 -34.44 13.99 -9.26
CA GLU A 12 -34.65 15.24 -8.51
C GLU A 12 -35.22 15.00 -7.09
N LEU A 13 -35.02 13.83 -6.50
CA LEU A 13 -35.40 13.57 -5.11
C LEU A 13 -34.33 14.04 -4.13
N ASP A 14 -34.79 14.67 -3.05
CA ASP A 14 -33.94 15.46 -2.14
C ASP A 14 -32.93 14.60 -1.35
N ASP A 15 -33.31 13.39 -0.96
CA ASP A 15 -32.48 12.47 -0.19
C ASP A 15 -32.86 10.99 -0.39
N ALA A 16 -32.04 10.09 0.16
CA ALA A 16 -32.28 8.65 0.10
C ALA A 16 -33.59 8.24 0.80
N ALA A 17 -34.01 8.96 1.86
CA ALA A 17 -35.25 8.67 2.55
C ALA A 17 -36.48 9.03 1.69
N ALA A 18 -36.39 10.06 0.86
CA ALA A 18 -37.41 10.43 -0.13
C ALA A 18 -37.51 9.35 -1.20
N VAL A 19 -36.38 8.86 -1.71
CA VAL A 19 -36.34 7.71 -2.62
C VAL A 19 -37.06 6.51 -2.01
N ASP A 20 -36.72 6.14 -0.76
CA ASP A 20 -37.33 5.00 -0.08
C ASP A 20 -38.85 5.16 0.11
N ARG A 21 -39.32 6.38 0.43
CA ARG A 21 -40.77 6.66 0.54
C ARG A 21 -41.50 6.48 -0.79
N VAL A 22 -40.94 7.02 -1.88
CA VAL A 22 -41.55 6.90 -3.21
C VAL A 22 -41.55 5.44 -3.66
N LEU A 23 -40.44 4.71 -3.48
CA LEU A 23 -40.33 3.28 -3.79
C LEU A 23 -41.32 2.44 -2.97
N ALA A 24 -41.52 2.75 -1.69
CA ALA A 24 -42.55 2.11 -0.88
C ALA A 24 -43.96 2.39 -1.44
N GLY A 25 -44.21 3.62 -1.88
CA GLY A 25 -45.45 4.05 -2.54
C GLY A 25 -45.71 3.35 -3.88
N MET A 26 -44.66 2.93 -4.61
CA MET A 26 -44.81 2.20 -5.88
C MET A 26 -45.46 0.81 -5.73
N LYS A 27 -45.62 0.31 -4.51
CA LYS A 27 -46.37 -0.92 -4.24
C LYS A 27 -47.89 -0.75 -4.38
N GLN A 28 -48.40 0.49 -4.37
CA GLN A 28 -49.82 0.77 -4.54
C GLN A 28 -50.26 0.62 -6.00
N ASP A 29 -51.55 0.31 -6.19
CA ASP A 29 -52.13 0.13 -7.51
C ASP A 29 -52.06 1.43 -8.34
N GLY A 30 -51.70 1.30 -9.62
CA GLY A 30 -51.59 2.43 -10.56
C GLY A 30 -50.22 3.10 -10.61
N ALA A 31 -49.45 3.17 -9.52
CA ALA A 31 -48.14 3.85 -9.51
C ALA A 31 -47.13 3.23 -10.50
N LYS A 32 -47.09 1.90 -10.60
CA LYS A 32 -46.27 1.18 -11.59
C LYS A 32 -46.71 1.45 -13.03
N ALA A 33 -48.02 1.61 -13.25
CA ALA A 33 -48.56 1.89 -14.57
C ALA A 33 -48.19 3.31 -15.01
N THR A 34 -48.26 4.31 -14.12
CA THR A 34 -47.78 5.67 -14.38
C THR A 34 -46.29 5.68 -14.71
N TRP A 35 -45.46 4.99 -13.92
CA TRP A 35 -44.02 4.86 -14.17
C TRP A 35 -43.73 4.25 -15.56
N MET A 36 -44.39 3.14 -15.90
CA MET A 36 -44.27 2.54 -17.23
C MET A 36 -44.71 3.48 -18.36
N CYS A 37 -45.81 4.22 -18.16
CA CYS A 37 -46.32 5.17 -19.14
C CYS A 37 -45.31 6.29 -19.42
N TYR A 38 -44.69 6.85 -18.39
CA TYR A 38 -43.70 7.92 -18.54
C TYR A 38 -42.44 7.44 -19.28
N HIS A 39 -41.93 6.25 -18.94
CA HIS A 39 -40.82 5.65 -19.70
C HIS A 39 -41.20 5.38 -21.15
N LEU A 40 -42.39 4.85 -21.42
CA LEU A 40 -42.85 4.58 -22.78
C LEU A 40 -42.96 5.88 -23.61
N ILE A 41 -43.45 6.97 -23.03
CA ILE A 41 -43.47 8.28 -23.69
C ILE A 41 -42.03 8.73 -23.99
N GLY A 42 -41.11 8.60 -23.03
CA GLY A 42 -39.71 8.95 -23.22
C GLY A 42 -39.04 8.14 -24.34
N ASP A 43 -39.26 6.83 -24.36
CA ASP A 43 -38.70 5.92 -25.36
C ASP A 43 -39.27 6.24 -26.75
N ALA A 44 -40.58 6.51 -26.85
CA ALA A 44 -41.22 6.93 -28.09
C ALA A 44 -40.66 8.26 -28.62
N LEU A 45 -40.41 9.24 -27.74
CA LEU A 45 -39.81 10.53 -28.12
C LEU A 45 -38.37 10.39 -28.60
N ARG A 46 -37.62 9.40 -28.10
CA ARG A 46 -36.23 9.11 -28.53
C ARG A 46 -36.16 8.20 -29.76
N GLY A 47 -37.28 7.64 -30.21
CA GLY A 47 -37.31 6.63 -31.27
C GLY A 47 -36.76 5.27 -30.82
N GLU A 48 -36.71 5.02 -29.51
CA GLU A 48 -36.24 3.79 -28.87
C GLU A 48 -37.37 2.77 -28.68
N ASP A 49 -38.40 2.82 -29.52
CA ASP A 49 -39.58 1.96 -29.43
C ASP A 49 -39.26 0.53 -29.89
N ALA A 50 -38.46 -0.17 -29.09
CA ALA A 50 -38.10 -1.56 -29.27
C ALA A 50 -39.31 -2.42 -28.88
N GLY A 51 -40.17 -2.68 -29.88
CA GLY A 51 -41.38 -3.51 -29.82
C GLY A 51 -41.55 -4.32 -28.53
N SER A 52 -42.50 -3.87 -27.71
CA SER A 52 -42.86 -4.37 -26.38
C SER A 52 -43.09 -5.88 -26.35
N ARG A 53 -42.00 -6.65 -26.23
CA ARG A 53 -42.09 -7.98 -25.63
C ARG A 53 -42.18 -7.78 -24.12
N PRO A 54 -42.90 -8.63 -23.38
CA PRO A 54 -43.05 -8.49 -21.93
C PRO A 54 -41.74 -8.88 -21.21
N LEU A 55 -40.67 -8.11 -21.45
CA LEU A 55 -39.34 -8.29 -20.87
C LEU A 55 -39.41 -8.17 -19.36
N SER A 56 -40.12 -7.16 -18.84
CA SER A 56 -40.38 -6.99 -17.41
C SER A 56 -40.95 -8.25 -16.77
N ARG A 57 -41.96 -8.88 -17.40
CA ARG A 57 -42.55 -10.13 -16.90
C ARG A 57 -41.55 -11.29 -16.91
N ARG A 58 -40.71 -11.40 -17.93
CA ARG A 58 -39.65 -12.42 -18.01
C ARG A 58 -38.58 -12.21 -16.94
N ILE A 59 -38.17 -10.96 -16.71
CA ILE A 59 -37.21 -10.60 -15.67
C ILE A 59 -37.77 -10.93 -14.30
N VAL A 60 -39.01 -10.51 -14.00
CA VAL A 60 -39.67 -10.82 -12.72
C VAL A 60 -39.78 -12.34 -12.51
N ALA A 61 -40.14 -13.09 -13.54
CA ALA A 61 -40.21 -14.55 -13.45
C ALA A 61 -38.82 -15.19 -13.22
N ALA A 62 -37.77 -14.69 -13.88
CA ALA A 62 -36.41 -15.16 -13.68
C ALA A 62 -35.92 -14.87 -12.25
N LEU A 63 -36.10 -13.63 -11.78
CA LEU A 63 -35.74 -13.22 -10.42
C LEU A 63 -36.49 -14.02 -9.34
N ALA A 64 -37.77 -14.33 -9.56
CA ALA A 64 -38.54 -15.18 -8.64
C ALA A 64 -38.05 -16.64 -8.60
N ALA A 65 -37.40 -17.11 -9.68
CA ALA A 65 -36.81 -18.43 -9.75
C ALA A 65 -35.37 -18.46 -9.21
N GLU A 66 -34.75 -17.31 -8.96
CA GLU A 66 -33.43 -17.24 -8.36
C GLU A 66 -33.48 -17.64 -6.88
N PRO A 67 -32.55 -18.48 -6.40
CA PRO A 67 -32.46 -18.79 -4.99
C PRO A 67 -32.07 -17.53 -4.21
N THR A 68 -32.94 -17.08 -3.29
CA THR A 68 -32.68 -15.92 -2.43
C THR A 68 -31.40 -16.14 -1.63
N VAL A 69 -30.31 -15.48 -2.03
CA VAL A 69 -29.04 -15.52 -1.28
C VAL A 69 -29.20 -14.64 -0.04
N LEU A 70 -29.59 -15.26 1.08
CA LEU A 70 -29.87 -14.59 2.36
C LEU A 70 -28.65 -13.89 2.99
N ALA A 71 -27.44 -14.20 2.52
CA ALA A 71 -26.23 -13.50 2.89
C ALA A 71 -25.23 -13.56 1.72
N PRO A 72 -24.92 -12.44 1.05
CA PRO A 72 -23.80 -12.42 0.13
C PRO A 72 -22.54 -12.81 0.90
N ALA A 73 -21.87 -13.88 0.47
CA ALA A 73 -20.64 -14.33 1.10
C ALA A 73 -19.64 -13.16 1.09
N ARG A 74 -19.24 -12.71 2.28
CA ARG A 74 -18.28 -11.61 2.42
C ARG A 74 -17.01 -12.04 1.68
N ARG A 75 -16.69 -11.34 0.59
CA ARG A 75 -15.42 -11.53 -0.13
C ARG A 75 -14.30 -11.16 0.84
N VAL A 76 -13.70 -12.15 1.46
CA VAL A 76 -12.52 -11.95 2.30
C VAL A 76 -11.37 -11.68 1.36
N GLU A 77 -11.03 -10.40 1.17
CA GLU A 77 -9.77 -10.02 0.53
C GLU A 77 -8.65 -10.49 1.45
N ARG A 78 -8.06 -11.64 1.13
CA ARG A 78 -6.87 -12.11 1.81
C ARG A 78 -5.70 -11.26 1.29
N PRO A 79 -5.00 -10.51 2.15
CA PRO A 79 -3.86 -9.73 1.69
C PRO A 79 -2.81 -10.70 1.14
N ALA A 80 -2.28 -10.39 -0.05
CA ALA A 80 -1.32 -11.23 -0.77
C ALA A 80 0.09 -11.13 -0.16
N THR A 81 0.21 -11.10 1.17
CA THR A 81 1.49 -10.92 1.90
C THR A 81 2.52 -11.98 1.53
N TRP A 82 2.09 -13.22 1.31
CA TRP A 82 2.95 -14.31 0.86
C TRP A 82 3.48 -14.09 -0.56
N ALA A 83 2.69 -13.47 -1.45
CA ALA A 83 3.11 -13.17 -2.82
C ALA A 83 4.17 -12.06 -2.83
N TRP A 84 4.02 -11.04 -1.98
CA TRP A 84 5.05 -10.01 -1.78
C TRP A 84 6.34 -10.57 -1.20
N ALA A 85 6.25 -11.46 -0.21
CA ALA A 85 7.43 -12.12 0.35
C ALA A 85 8.17 -12.95 -0.71
N ALA A 86 7.43 -13.74 -1.51
CA ALA A 86 8.01 -14.51 -2.60
C ALA A 86 8.66 -13.63 -3.67
N ALA A 87 7.99 -12.53 -4.08
CA ALA A 87 8.52 -11.57 -5.03
C ALA A 87 9.82 -10.91 -4.51
N ALA A 88 9.86 -10.53 -3.23
CA ALA A 88 11.04 -9.95 -2.61
C ALA A 88 12.24 -10.92 -2.60
N THR A 89 12.00 -12.20 -2.31
CA THR A 89 13.06 -13.22 -2.34
C THR A 89 13.60 -13.41 -3.76
N ILE A 90 12.74 -13.49 -4.76
CA ILE A 90 13.16 -13.63 -6.17
C ILE A 90 13.98 -12.41 -6.61
N ALA A 91 13.55 -11.19 -6.25
CA ALA A 91 14.28 -9.96 -6.56
C ALA A 91 15.66 -9.93 -5.88
N ALA A 92 15.74 -10.28 -4.60
CA ALA A 92 17.01 -10.32 -3.86
C ALA A 92 18.01 -11.32 -4.47
N VAL A 93 17.55 -12.53 -4.81
CA VAL A 93 18.36 -13.55 -5.49
C VAL A 93 18.84 -13.05 -6.85
N GLY A 94 17.96 -12.37 -7.61
CA GLY A 94 18.31 -11.77 -8.90
C GLY A 94 19.41 -10.71 -8.77
N VAL A 95 19.32 -9.81 -7.79
CA VAL A 95 20.36 -8.78 -7.54
C VAL A 95 21.69 -9.43 -7.17
N VAL A 96 21.70 -10.41 -6.27
CA VAL A 96 22.93 -11.11 -5.86
C VAL A 96 23.55 -11.90 -7.02
N GLY A 97 22.72 -12.57 -7.83
CA GLY A 97 23.19 -13.26 -9.03
C GLY A 97 23.79 -12.30 -10.05
N TRP A 98 23.15 -11.16 -10.28
CA TRP A 98 23.65 -10.14 -11.20
C TRP A 98 24.99 -9.53 -10.75
N THR A 99 25.14 -9.21 -9.46
CA THR A 99 26.40 -8.66 -8.94
C THR A 99 27.53 -9.68 -9.06
N ALA A 100 27.27 -10.95 -8.73
CA ALA A 100 28.27 -12.03 -8.88
C ALA A 100 28.77 -12.16 -10.33
N VAL A 101 27.85 -12.14 -11.31
CA VAL A 101 28.22 -12.18 -12.73
C VAL A 101 28.99 -10.91 -13.14
N SER A 102 28.53 -9.73 -12.71
CA SER A 102 29.17 -8.45 -13.04
C SER A 102 30.60 -8.32 -12.49
N LEU A 103 30.91 -9.01 -11.39
CA LEU A 103 32.25 -9.05 -10.79
C LEU A 103 33.19 -10.07 -11.46
N THR A 104 32.65 -10.98 -12.26
CA THR A 104 33.44 -12.06 -12.89
C THR A 104 34.23 -11.55 -14.11
N ASP A 105 33.70 -10.56 -14.82
CA ASP A 105 34.36 -9.91 -15.98
C ASP A 105 35.09 -8.61 -15.59
N ALA A 106 35.48 -8.43 -14.33
CA ALA A 106 36.22 -7.25 -13.92
C ALA A 106 37.55 -7.16 -14.70
N PRO A 107 37.79 -6.09 -15.49
CA PRO A 107 39.03 -5.97 -16.25
C PRO A 107 40.22 -5.93 -15.29
N GLU A 108 41.34 -6.55 -15.64
CA GLU A 108 42.60 -6.56 -14.86
C GLU A 108 42.98 -5.15 -14.33
N SER A 109 42.63 -4.10 -15.10
CA SER A 109 42.82 -2.69 -14.73
C SER A 109 41.96 -2.19 -13.57
N ALA A 110 40.75 -2.73 -13.39
CA ALA A 110 39.90 -2.42 -12.23
C ALA A 110 40.47 -3.04 -10.95
N LEU A 111 41.06 -4.24 -11.05
CA LEU A 111 41.70 -4.91 -9.92
C LEU A 111 43.01 -4.21 -9.53
N SER A 112 43.79 -3.72 -10.49
CA SER A 112 44.99 -2.92 -10.22
C SER A 112 44.67 -1.57 -9.57
N LEU A 113 43.62 -0.87 -10.05
CA LEU A 113 43.16 0.40 -9.47
C LEU A 113 42.62 0.22 -8.04
N ALA A 114 41.89 -0.87 -7.77
CA ALA A 114 41.41 -1.21 -6.43
C ALA A 114 42.57 -1.53 -5.47
N ARG A 115 43.62 -2.23 -5.92
CA ARG A 115 44.84 -2.47 -5.15
C ARG A 115 45.61 -1.18 -4.86
N GLU A 116 45.74 -0.31 -5.85
CA GLU A 116 46.40 0.99 -5.69
C GLU A 116 45.64 1.87 -4.68
N ALA A 117 44.31 1.95 -4.79
CA ALA A 117 43.46 2.65 -3.83
C ALA A 117 43.52 2.04 -2.41
N ALA A 118 43.61 0.71 -2.29
CA ALA A 118 43.81 0.05 -1.00
C ALA A 118 45.20 0.36 -0.40
N SER A 119 46.23 0.45 -1.24
CA SER A 119 47.60 0.80 -0.82
C SER A 119 47.73 2.28 -0.41
N MET A 120 47.03 3.18 -1.08
CA MET A 120 46.91 4.58 -0.66
C MET A 120 46.19 4.70 0.69
N ARG A 121 45.18 3.86 0.94
CA ARG A 121 44.44 3.87 2.21
C ARG A 121 45.30 3.42 3.40
N SER A 122 46.31 2.58 3.19
CA SER A 122 47.27 2.21 4.24
C SER A 122 48.26 3.32 4.60
N ASP A 123 48.64 4.20 3.67
CA ASP A 123 49.57 5.30 3.95
C ASP A 123 48.90 6.48 4.71
N THR A 124 47.57 6.54 4.69
CA THR A 124 46.77 7.54 5.44
C THR A 124 46.45 7.17 6.90
N LEU A 125 46.82 5.99 7.38
CA LEU A 125 46.66 5.64 8.80
C LEU A 125 47.82 6.19 9.64
N ARG A 126 47.94 7.53 9.70
CA ARG A 126 48.69 8.16 10.79
C ARG A 126 47.97 7.84 12.10
N PRO A 127 48.64 7.35 13.16
CA PRO A 127 48.07 7.33 14.49
C PRO A 127 47.70 8.77 14.85
N GLN A 128 46.41 9.04 15.00
CA GLN A 128 45.94 10.31 15.57
C GLN A 128 46.39 10.34 17.03
N VAL A 129 47.51 10.99 17.33
CA VAL A 129 47.95 11.23 18.70
C VAL A 129 47.06 12.33 19.26
N ILE A 130 45.96 11.93 19.91
CA ILE A 130 45.07 12.88 20.59
C ILE A 130 45.75 13.31 21.90
N PRO A 131 46.02 14.62 22.10
CA PRO A 131 46.61 15.10 23.34
C PRO A 131 45.75 14.75 24.56
N ALA A 132 46.39 14.34 25.67
CA ALA A 132 45.69 13.95 26.88
C ALA A 132 44.78 15.07 27.43
N ASP A 133 45.20 16.32 27.29
CA ASP A 133 44.45 17.50 27.75
C ASP A 133 43.14 17.69 26.97
N TYR A 134 43.13 17.36 25.67
CA TYR A 134 41.94 17.42 24.85
C TYR A 134 40.89 16.38 25.30
N LEU A 135 41.35 15.19 25.68
CA LEU A 135 40.50 14.13 26.23
C LEU A 135 39.97 14.47 27.64
N ILE A 136 40.73 15.21 28.45
CA ILE A 136 40.29 15.69 29.77
C ILE A 136 39.19 16.74 29.60
N ALA A 137 39.38 17.74 28.74
CA ALA A 137 38.39 18.79 28.49
C ALA A 137 37.06 18.22 27.93
N HIS A 138 37.13 17.24 27.03
CA HIS A 138 35.91 16.59 26.49
C HIS A 138 35.21 15.66 27.48
N ARG A 139 35.87 15.29 28.59
CA ARG A 139 35.29 14.46 29.64
C ARG A 139 34.42 15.24 30.61
N GLU A 140 34.69 16.53 30.79
CA GLU A 140 33.90 17.42 31.66
C GLU A 140 32.52 17.76 31.07
N ILE A 141 32.38 17.67 29.74
CA ILE A 141 31.17 18.07 29.00
C ILE A 141 30.26 16.87 28.66
N SER A 142 30.73 15.64 28.83
CA SER A 142 29.93 14.45 28.53
C SER A 142 29.28 13.91 29.81
N PRO A 143 27.95 14.06 30.00
CA PRO A 143 27.26 13.37 31.07
C PRO A 143 27.29 11.88 30.75
N SER A 144 28.24 11.15 31.34
CA SER A 144 28.21 9.70 31.28
C SER A 144 26.96 9.25 32.03
N THR A 145 25.89 8.95 31.31
CA THR A 145 24.79 8.15 31.85
C THR A 145 25.44 6.87 32.38
N PRO A 146 25.35 6.56 33.68
CA PRO A 146 25.87 5.30 34.17
C PRO A 146 25.04 4.20 33.53
N ILE A 147 25.59 3.52 32.52
CA ILE A 147 25.09 2.22 32.10
C ILE A 147 25.36 1.29 33.29
N GLN A 148 24.32 1.01 34.08
CA GLN A 148 24.35 0.04 35.16
C GLN A 148 24.92 -1.28 34.63
N GLY A 149 26.11 -1.67 35.10
CA GLY A 149 26.68 -3.01 34.86
C GLY A 149 28.11 -3.05 34.32
N LEU A 150 28.72 -1.93 33.90
CA LEU A 150 30.12 -1.91 33.50
C LEU A 150 30.95 -1.16 34.55
N GLY A 151 31.77 -1.89 35.29
CA GLY A 151 32.75 -1.31 36.22
C GLY A 151 33.73 -0.38 35.49
N PRO A 152 34.38 0.56 36.20
CA PRO A 152 35.28 1.52 35.59
C PRO A 152 36.41 0.79 34.85
N LEU A 153 36.60 1.10 33.56
CA LEU A 153 37.73 0.63 32.77
C LEU A 153 39.03 1.13 33.42
N GLN A 154 39.71 0.24 34.15
CA GLN A 154 41.06 0.51 34.64
C GLN A 154 42.03 0.48 33.46
N ARG A 155 42.79 1.56 33.30
CA ARG A 155 43.84 1.64 32.28
C ARG A 155 45.09 0.97 32.82
N ALA A 156 45.62 -0.04 32.13
CA ALA A 156 46.96 -0.56 32.40
C ALA A 156 47.98 0.50 31.98
N ALA A 157 48.75 1.02 32.95
CA ALA A 157 49.89 1.87 32.65
C ALA A 157 51.06 0.98 32.21
N VAL A 158 51.45 1.07 30.94
CA VAL A 158 52.73 0.51 30.48
C VAL A 158 53.80 1.52 30.88
N PHE A 159 54.54 1.22 31.95
CA PHE A 159 55.77 1.93 32.27
C PHE A 159 56.91 1.35 31.42
N ASP A 160 57.50 2.18 30.56
CA ASP A 160 58.73 1.84 29.84
C ASP A 160 59.93 2.03 30.78
N ALA A 161 60.43 0.91 31.33
CA ALA A 161 61.63 0.89 32.14
C ALA A 161 62.86 0.76 31.22
N LYS A 162 63.45 1.89 30.84
CA LYS A 162 64.74 1.88 30.14
C LYS A 162 65.88 1.79 31.16
N ALA A 163 66.54 0.63 31.12
CA ALA A 163 67.75 0.28 31.86
C ALA A 163 68.91 1.26 31.62
N ARG A 164 69.72 1.44 32.65
CA ARG A 164 71.10 1.95 32.58
C ARG A 164 72.01 0.95 33.24
#